data_AF-A0A961UTH5-F1
#
_entry.id   AF-A0A961UTH5-F1
#
_cell.length_a   1.000
_cell.length_b   1.000
_cell.length_c   1.000
_cell.angle_alpha   90.00
_cell.angle_beta   90.00
_cell.angle_gamma   90.00
#
_symmetry.space_group_name_H-M   'P 1'
#
loop_
_entity.id
_entity.type
_entity.pdbx_description
1 polymer ?
#
loop_
_entity_poly.entity_id
_entity_poly.type
_entity_poly.pdbx_seq_one_letter_code
_entity_poly.pdbx_strand_id
1 'polypeptide(L)'
;YKALGGFATNGVNMTKLESYQEEGSFNATMFFADIEGHPAERSVQLALEELSFFSTEIKVLGTYPASSYRKEVAEMLKPPRT
;
A
#
# COMPACT_ATOMS: atom_id res chain seq x y z
N TYR A 1 -10.35 -1.01 8.09
CA TYR A 1 -10.78 -2.01 7.08
C TYR A 1 -11.17 -1.35 5.76
N LYS A 2 -12.17 -0.45 5.71
CA LYS A 2 -12.64 0.17 4.44
C LYS A 2 -11.54 0.83 3.60
N ALA A 3 -10.63 1.54 4.25
CA ALA A 3 -9.47 2.19 3.64
C ALA A 3 -8.55 1.25 2.83
N LEU A 4 -8.47 -0.04 3.18
CA LEU A 4 -7.58 -0.99 2.52
C LEU A 4 -8.24 -1.72 1.34
N GLY A 5 -9.55 -1.55 1.15
CA GLY A 5 -10.32 -2.19 0.09
C GLY A 5 -9.82 -1.83 -1.31
N GLY A 6 -9.53 -0.53 -1.52
CA GLY A 6 -9.07 -0.02 -2.82
C GLY A 6 -7.77 -0.64 -3.31
N PHE A 7 -6.87 -1.04 -2.42
CA PHE A 7 -5.63 -1.72 -2.82
C PHE A 7 -5.93 -3.16 -3.29
N ALA A 8 -6.81 -3.87 -2.59
CA ALA A 8 -7.19 -5.23 -2.96
C ALA A 8 -7.99 -5.29 -4.28
N THR A 9 -8.92 -4.37 -4.49
CA THR A 9 -9.76 -4.32 -5.70
C THR A 9 -8.98 -3.90 -6.95
N ASN A 10 -7.93 -3.09 -6.78
CA ASN A 10 -7.07 -2.62 -7.89
C ASN A 10 -5.80 -3.48 -8.07
N GLY A 11 -5.65 -4.60 -7.36
CA GLY A 11 -4.51 -5.50 -7.50
C GLY A 11 -3.18 -4.88 -7.07
N VAL A 12 -3.21 -3.92 -6.14
CA VAL A 12 -2.01 -3.27 -5.61
C VAL A 12 -1.51 -4.03 -4.40
N ASN A 13 -0.29 -4.56 -4.49
CA ASN A 13 0.30 -5.32 -3.40
C ASN A 13 0.78 -4.39 -2.27
N MET A 14 0.52 -4.76 -1.02
CA MET A 14 0.94 -4.03 0.17
C MET A 14 1.99 -4.85 0.91
N THR A 15 3.17 -4.26 1.12
CA THR A 15 4.34 -4.97 1.68
C THR A 15 4.65 -4.59 3.11
N LYS A 16 4.10 -3.47 3.58
CA LYS A 16 4.21 -3.05 4.97
C LYS A 16 2.94 -2.35 5.40
N LEU A 17 2.50 -2.59 6.64
CA LEU A 17 1.41 -1.89 7.28
C LEU A 17 1.66 -1.83 8.80
N GLU A 18 1.89 -0.64 9.32
CA GLU A 18 2.12 -0.38 10.75
C GLU A 18 1.11 0.65 11.25
N SER A 19 0.44 0.36 12.36
CA SER A 19 -0.49 1.30 13.01
C SER A 19 0.21 2.06 14.13
N TYR A 20 0.05 3.38 14.14
CA TYR A 20 0.51 4.25 15.20
C TYR A 20 -0.69 4.92 15.86
N GLN A 21 -0.79 4.78 17.18
CA GLN A 21 -1.74 5.53 17.99
C GLN A 21 -0.99 6.73 18.58
N GLU A 22 -1.51 7.93 18.36
CA GLU A 22 -0.94 9.13 18.96
C GLU A 22 -1.31 9.17 20.46
N GLU A 23 -0.31 9.29 21.34
CA GLU A 23 -0.56 9.35 22.78
C GLU A 23 -1.45 10.54 23.13
N GLY A 24 -2.61 10.26 23.74
CA GLY A 24 -3.55 11.28 24.23
C GLY A 24 -4.78 11.52 23.33
N SER A 25 -4.80 11.01 22.09
CA SER A 25 -5.99 11.05 21.23
C SER A 25 -6.55 9.64 21.00
N PHE A 26 -7.56 9.27 21.78
CA PHE A 26 -8.30 8.00 21.59
C PHE A 26 -9.02 7.87 20.22
N ASN A 27 -8.95 8.89 19.35
CA ASN A 27 -9.75 8.99 18.13
C ASN A 27 -8.97 8.95 16.81
N ALA A 28 -7.63 9.06 16.80
CA ALA A 28 -6.86 9.09 15.55
C ALA A 28 -5.82 7.95 15.52
N THR A 29 -6.06 6.95 14.67
CA THR A 29 -5.06 5.91 14.35
C THR A 29 -4.41 6.28 13.02
N MET A 30 -3.11 6.52 13.02
CA MET A 30 -2.32 6.69 11.82
C MET A 30 -1.83 5.35 11.31
N PHE A 31 -1.68 5.22 10.00
CA PHE A 31 -1.10 4.04 9.38
C PHE A 31 0.07 4.43 8.50
N PHE A 32 1.18 3.71 8.66
CA PHE A 32 2.30 3.73 7.74
C PHE A 32 2.19 2.49 6.85
N ALA A 33 2.20 2.69 5.53
CA ALA A 33 2.08 1.59 4.58
C ALA A 33 3.05 1.73 3.42
N ASP A 34 3.63 0.61 3.01
CA ASP A 34 4.41 0.51 1.77
C ASP A 34 3.64 -0.35 0.76
N ILE A 35 3.50 0.15 -0.46
CA ILE A 35 2.85 -0.55 -1.58
C ILE A 35 3.83 -0.76 -2.72
N GLU A 36 3.56 -1.79 -3.52
CA GLU A 36 4.26 -1.99 -4.80
C GLU A 36 3.46 -1.37 -5.94
N GLY A 37 4.06 -0.34 -6.54
CA GLY A 37 3.50 0.38 -7.67
C GLY A 37 3.92 1.85 -7.63
N HIS A 38 3.75 2.54 -8.76
CA HIS A 38 4.01 3.97 -8.85
C HIS A 38 2.69 4.78 -8.80
N PRO A 39 2.64 5.95 -8.13
CA PRO A 39 1.46 6.85 -8.14
C PRO A 39 1.00 7.34 -9.53
N ALA A 40 1.81 7.12 -10.56
CA ALA A 40 1.45 7.41 -11.95
C ALA A 40 0.70 6.25 -12.63
N GLU A 41 0.72 5.05 -12.04
CA GLU A 41 -0.02 3.89 -12.53
C GLU A 41 -1.50 4.02 -12.17
N ARG A 42 -2.37 3.67 -13.12
CA ARG A 42 -3.82 3.85 -12.97
C ARG A 42 -4.40 3.07 -11.79
N SER A 43 -3.91 1.86 -11.53
CA SER A 43 -4.34 1.02 -10.41
C SER A 43 -4.06 1.68 -9.06
N VAL A 44 -2.84 2.22 -8.89
CA VAL A 44 -2.44 2.93 -7.66
C VAL A 44 -3.22 4.21 -7.48
N GLN A 45 -3.49 4.96 -8.57
CA GLN A 45 -4.31 6.18 -8.50
C GLN A 45 -5.72 5.88 -7.99
N LEU A 46 -6.37 4.84 -8.53
CA LEU A 46 -7.71 4.43 -8.10
C LEU A 46 -7.72 4.00 -6.62
N ALA A 47 -6.70 3.25 -6.19
CA ALA A 47 -6.57 2.84 -4.80
C ALA A 47 -6.37 4.04 -3.85
N LEU A 48 -5.56 5.04 -4.24
CA LEU A 48 -5.35 6.27 -3.47
C LEU A 48 -6.60 7.16 -3.43
N GLU A 49 -7.35 7.23 -4.54
CA GLU A 49 -8.62 7.95 -4.61
C GLU A 49 -9.64 7.33 -3.66
N GLU A 50 -9.78 6.00 -3.66
CA GLU A 50 -10.65 5.30 -2.71
C GLU A 50 -10.18 5.46 -1.27
N LEU A 51 -8.86 5.43 -1.03
CA LEU A 51 -8.29 5.68 0.29
C LEU A 51 -8.66 7.08 0.78
N SER A 52 -8.60 8.10 -0.08
CA SER A 52 -8.89 9.50 0.27
C SER A 52 -10.34 9.72 0.70
N PHE A 53 -11.26 8.85 0.28
CA PHE A 53 -12.64 8.88 0.72
C PHE A 53 -12.81 8.37 2.16
N PHE A 54 -11.92 7.48 2.62
CA PHE A 54 -12.00 6.83 3.94
C PHE A 54 -11.01 7.37 4.97
N SER A 55 -10.06 8.22 4.58
CA SER A 55 -9.08 8.83 5.49
C SER A 55 -9.16 10.35 5.50
N THR A 56 -8.84 10.95 6.64
CA THR A 56 -8.85 12.42 6.79
C THR A 56 -7.66 13.07 6.10
N GLU A 57 -6.49 12.41 6.11
CA GLU A 57 -5.27 12.90 5.49
C GLU A 57 -4.52 11.72 4.84
N ILE A 58 -3.87 11.99 3.72
CA ILE A 58 -2.94 11.06 3.06
C ILE A 58 -1.69 11.85 2.72
N LYS A 59 -0.53 11.33 3.13
CA LYS A 59 0.75 11.90 2.79
C LYS A 59 1.63 10.86 2.10
N VAL A 60 1.92 11.10 0.82
CA VAL A 60 2.91 10.30 0.08
C VAL A 60 4.30 10.77 0.47
N LEU A 61 5.06 9.91 1.15
CA LEU A 61 6.41 10.24 1.63
C LEU A 61 7.45 10.18 0.51
N GLY A 62 7.21 9.37 -0.53
CA GLY A 62 8.08 9.28 -1.69
C GLY A 62 7.89 7.97 -2.46
N THR A 63 8.58 7.88 -3.58
CA THR A 63 8.62 6.70 -4.45
C THR A 63 10.08 6.34 -4.72
N TYR A 64 10.43 5.07 -4.59
CA TYR A 64 11.81 4.61 -4.77
C TYR A 64 11.84 3.33 -5.61
N PRO A 65 12.94 3.08 -6.36
CA PRO A 65 13.09 1.84 -7.09
C PRO A 65 13.09 0.62 -6.17
N ALA A 66 12.33 -0.41 -6.52
CA ALA A 66 12.35 -1.66 -5.77
C ALA A 66 13.72 -2.35 -5.86
N SER A 67 14.20 -2.87 -4.73
CA SER A 67 15.41 -3.71 -4.68
C SER A 67 15.26 -4.95 -5.57
N SER A 68 16.38 -5.41 -6.17
CA SER A 68 16.41 -6.64 -6.99
C SER A 68 15.88 -7.86 -6.24
N TYR A 69 16.09 -7.90 -4.91
CA TYR A 69 15.57 -8.95 -4.03
C TYR A 69 14.07 -9.21 -4.21
N ARG A 70 13.26 -8.16 -4.39
CA ARG A 70 11.80 -8.34 -4.55
C ARG A 70 11.44 -9.04 -5.87
N LYS A 71 12.22 -8.80 -6.94
CA LYS A 71 12.06 -9.51 -8.22
C LYS A 71 12.45 -10.98 -8.08
N GLU A 72 13.55 -11.26 -7.38
CA GLU A 72 14.03 -12.62 -7.13
C GLU A 72 13.01 -13.43 -6.32
N VAL A 73 12.46 -12.87 -5.24
CA VAL A 73 11.40 -13.50 -4.44
C VAL A 73 10.16 -13.75 -5.29
N ALA A 74 9.74 -12.78 -6.10
CA ALA A 74 8.59 -12.94 -6.98
C ALA A 74 8.78 -14.05 -8.01
N GLU A 75 9.99 -14.23 -8.57
CA GLU A 75 10.31 -15.35 -9.47
C GLU A 75 10.32 -16.70 -8.74
N MET A 76 10.88 -16.77 -7.51
CA MET A 76 10.92 -18.01 -6.73
C MET A 76 9.53 -18.51 -6.31
N LEU A 77 8.58 -17.60 -6.09
CA LEU A 77 7.21 -17.92 -5.70
C LEU A 77 6.32 -18.31 -6.89
N LYS A 78 6.80 -18.21 -8.14
CA LYS A 78 6.01 -18.67 -9.29
C LYS A 78 5.88 -20.19 -9.24
N PRO A 79 4.66 -20.74 -9.43
CA PRO A 79 4.48 -22.18 -9.48
C PRO A 79 5.33 -22.77 -10.63
N PRO A 80 5.88 -23.99 -10.46
CA PRO A 80 6.65 -24.63 -11.52
C PRO A 80 5.76 -24.72 -12.76
N ARG A 81 6.31 -24.31 -13.92
CA ARG A 81 5.63 -24.49 -15.21
C ARG A 81 5.46 -26.00 -15.42
N THR A 82 4.23 -26.49 -15.36
CA THR A 82 3.84 -27.82 -15.85
C THR A 82 4.16 -27.96 -17.33
#